data_AF-A0A958ZES1-F1
#
_entry.id   AF-A0A958ZES1-F1
#
_cell.length_a   1.000
_cell.length_b   1.000
_cell.length_c   1.000
_cell.angle_alpha   90.00
_cell.angle_beta   90.00
_cell.angle_gamma   90.00
#
_symmetry.space_group_name_H-M   'P 1'
#
loop_
_entity.id
_entity.type
_entity.pdbx_description
1 polymer ?
#
loop_
_entity_poly.entity_id
_entity_poly.type
_entity_poly.pdbx_seq_one_letter_code
_entity_poly.pdbx_strand_id
1 'polypeptide(L)'
;MTYFFIIIVILVLLGLLMIGIFNRFSRNRNTVQDAWSNIDVALKRRYDLIPNLVETVKGYAKHEKTTLENVIKARNAAMEVPKGDINGQIKAE
;
A
#
# COMPACT_ATOMS: atom_id res chain seq x y z
N MET A 1 -46.63 46.57 -17.75
CA MET A 1 -46.31 45.36 -18.53
C MET A 1 -44.82 45.03 -18.52
N THR A 2 -43.91 45.94 -18.87
CA THR A 2 -42.46 45.67 -18.92
C THR A 2 -41.86 45.21 -17.57
N TYR A 3 -42.19 45.89 -16.47
CA TYR A 3 -41.70 45.51 -15.13
C TYR A 3 -42.14 44.11 -14.67
N PHE A 4 -43.34 43.68 -15.06
CA PHE A 4 -43.83 42.33 -14.75
C PHE A 4 -43.01 41.25 -15.44
N PHE A 5 -42.67 41.44 -16.73
CA PHE A 5 -41.79 40.53 -17.45
C PHE A 5 -40.38 40.49 -16.88
N ILE A 6 -39.84 41.63 -16.42
CA ILE A 6 -38.52 41.69 -15.76
C ILE A 6 -38.51 40.84 -14.48
N ILE A 7 -39.56 40.94 -13.66
CA ILE A 7 -39.68 40.16 -12.41
C ILE A 7 -39.74 38.65 -12.71
N ILE A 8 -40.50 38.25 -13.74
CA ILE A 8 -40.59 36.84 -14.15
C ILE A 8 -39.22 36.32 -14.60
N VAL A 9 -38.49 37.08 -15.42
CA VAL A 9 -37.16 36.68 -15.90
C VAL A 9 -36.19 36.52 -14.73
N ILE A 10 -36.22 37.41 -13.74
CA ILE A 10 -35.40 37.31 -12.52
C ILE A 10 -35.75 36.06 -11.72
N LEU A 11 -37.04 35.75 -11.55
CA LEU A 11 -37.50 34.55 -10.85
C LEU A 11 -37.02 33.27 -11.55
N VAL A 12 -37.10 33.22 -12.88
CA VAL A 12 -36.62 32.09 -13.67
C VAL A 12 -35.10 31.92 -13.53
N LEU A 13 -34.34 33.02 -13.62
CA LEU A 13 -32.88 33.01 -13.41
C LEU A 13 -32.51 32.49 -12.02
N LEU A 14 -33.18 32.96 -10.97
CA LEU A 14 -32.96 32.48 -9.61
C LEU A 14 -33.28 30.99 -9.47
N GLY A 15 -34.36 30.52 -10.09
CA GLY A 15 -34.74 29.10 -10.11
C GLY A 15 -33.66 28.23 -10.77
N LEU A 16 -33.15 28.64 -11.94
CA LEU A 16 -32.08 27.94 -12.63
C LEU A 16 -30.78 27.93 -11.82
N LEU A 17 -30.46 29.03 -11.14
CA LEU A 17 -29.27 29.14 -10.30
C LEU A 17 -29.34 28.17 -9.10
N MET A 18 -30.49 28.11 -8.42
CA MET A 18 -30.74 27.13 -7.35
C MET A 18 -30.55 25.70 -7.85
N ILE A 19 -31.16 25.32 -8.97
CA ILE A 19 -31.02 23.98 -9.55
C ILE A 19 -29.54 23.68 -9.86
N GLY A 20 -28.81 24.65 -10.41
CA GLY A 20 -27.38 24.52 -10.69
C GLY A 20 -26.54 24.26 -9.43
N ILE A 21 -26.82 24.97 -8.34
CA ILE A 21 -26.13 24.79 -7.06
C ILE A 21 -26.42 23.42 -6.46
N PHE A 22 -27.69 23.01 -6.40
CA PHE A 22 -28.07 21.70 -5.86
C PHE A 22 -27.44 20.54 -6.64
N ASN A 23 -27.44 20.63 -7.97
CA ASN A 23 -26.82 19.61 -8.82
C ASN A 23 -25.31 19.52 -8.59
N ARG A 24 -24.61 20.66 -8.47
CA ARG A 24 -23.18 20.69 -8.17
C ARG A 24 -22.88 20.12 -6.79
N PHE A 25 -23.69 20.45 -5.78
CA PHE A 25 -23.52 19.94 -4.43
C PHE A 25 -23.69 18.41 -4.38
N SER A 26 -24.75 17.88 -4.98
CA SER A 26 -24.96 16.43 -5.07
C SER A 26 -23.86 15.72 -5.84
N ARG A 27 -23.38 16.30 -6.95
CA ARG A 27 -22.25 15.75 -7.70
C ARG A 27 -20.98 15.64 -6.84
N ASN A 28 -20.64 16.70 -6.12
CA ASN A 28 -19.45 16.71 -5.27
C ASN A 28 -19.57 15.68 -4.13
N ARG A 29 -20.76 15.54 -3.54
CA ARG A 29 -21.02 14.51 -2.52
C ARG A 29 -20.78 13.10 -3.07
N ASN A 30 -21.27 12.81 -4.28
CA ASN A 30 -21.02 11.52 -4.92
C ASN A 30 -19.54 11.30 -5.21
N THR A 31 -18.82 12.32 -5.72
CA THR A 31 -17.36 12.21 -5.95
C THR A 31 -16.59 11.87 -4.67
N VAL A 32 -16.96 12.45 -3.53
CA VAL A 32 -16.35 12.10 -2.24
C VAL A 32 -16.64 10.65 -1.88
N GLN A 33 -17.88 10.20 -2.04
CA GLN A 33 -18.27 8.81 -1.75
C GLN A 33 -17.52 7.81 -2.65
N ASP A 34 -17.40 8.10 -3.94
CA ASP A 34 -16.65 7.28 -4.89
C ASP A 34 -15.17 7.22 -4.53
N ALA A 35 -14.58 8.35 -4.11
CA ALA A 35 -13.20 8.40 -3.65
C ALA A 35 -12.98 7.52 -2.40
N TRP A 36 -13.89 7.57 -1.42
CA TRP A 36 -13.84 6.70 -0.25
C TRP A 36 -13.95 5.22 -0.62
N SER A 37 -14.87 4.86 -1.50
CA SER A 37 -15.01 3.46 -1.96
C SER A 37 -13.74 2.96 -2.65
N ASN A 38 -13.08 3.79 -3.46
CA ASN A 38 -11.82 3.44 -4.08
C ASN A 38 -10.68 3.23 -3.05
N ILE A 39 -10.64 4.06 -2.00
CA ILE A 39 -9.68 3.90 -0.90
C ILE A 39 -9.91 2.57 -0.18
N ASP A 40 -11.17 2.23 0.13
CA ASP A 40 -11.51 0.98 0.81
C ASP A 40 -11.07 -0.24 0.00
N VAL A 41 -11.32 -0.23 -1.33
CA VAL A 41 -10.85 -1.30 -2.23
C VAL A 41 -9.33 -1.38 -2.26
N ALA A 42 -8.63 -0.23 -2.29
CA ALA A 42 -7.18 -0.21 -2.28
C ALA A 42 -6.60 -0.76 -0.96
N LEU A 43 -7.18 -0.39 0.18
CA LEU A 43 -6.80 -0.93 1.49
C LEU A 43 -7.05 -2.44 1.55
N LYS A 44 -8.22 -2.90 1.10
CA LYS A 44 -8.55 -4.33 1.06
C LYS A 44 -7.54 -5.10 0.21
N ARG A 45 -7.23 -4.63 -1.00
CA ARG A 45 -6.21 -5.24 -1.86
C ARG A 45 -4.83 -5.28 -1.21
N ARG A 46 -4.44 -4.23 -0.47
CA ARG A 46 -3.18 -4.24 0.28
C ARG A 46 -3.18 -5.33 1.36
N TYR A 47 -4.25 -5.44 2.14
CA TYR A 47 -4.37 -6.49 3.16
C TYR A 47 -4.40 -7.90 2.56
N ASP A 48 -5.12 -8.10 1.46
CA ASP A 48 -5.20 -9.39 0.75
C ASP A 48 -3.83 -9.83 0.18
N LEU A 49 -2.93 -8.88 -0.10
CA LEU A 49 -1.58 -9.16 -0.61
C LEU A 49 -0.53 -9.40 0.48
N ILE A 50 -0.79 -9.04 1.74
CA ILE A 50 0.15 -9.26 2.86
C ILE A 50 0.50 -10.75 3.02
N PRO A 51 -0.46 -11.71 3.00
CA PRO A 51 -0.15 -13.13 3.10
C PRO A 51 0.82 -13.60 2.01
N ASN A 52 0.62 -13.16 0.77
CA ASN A 52 1.50 -13.52 -0.36
C ASN A 52 2.92 -12.99 -0.16
N LEU A 53 3.07 -11.76 0.33
CA LEU A 53 4.38 -11.19 0.67
C LEU A 53 5.05 -11.96 1.81
N VAL A 54 4.28 -12.31 2.85
CA VAL A 54 4.77 -13.10 4.00
C VAL A 54 5.19 -14.50 3.56
N GLU A 55 4.43 -15.15 2.69
CA GLU A 55 4.78 -16.46 2.13
C GLU A 55 6.07 -16.39 1.32
N THR A 56 6.23 -15.36 0.48
CA THR A 56 7.46 -15.15 -0.29
C THR A 56 8.67 -14.94 0.62
N VAL A 57 8.56 -14.09 1.64
CA VAL A 57 9.64 -13.85 2.61
C VAL A 57 9.95 -15.12 3.41
N LYS A 58 8.93 -15.89 3.85
CA LYS A 58 9.13 -17.16 4.54
C LYS A 58 9.82 -18.20 3.65
N GLY A 59 9.49 -18.24 2.37
CA GLY A 59 10.16 -19.07 1.37
C GLY A 59 11.65 -18.75 1.31
N TYR A 60 12.01 -17.48 1.10
CA TYR A 60 13.41 -17.03 1.09
C TYR A 60 14.12 -17.27 2.43
N ALA A 61 13.47 -16.99 3.57
CA ALA A 61 14.05 -17.25 4.88
C ALA A 61 14.33 -18.75 5.10
N LYS A 62 13.51 -19.64 4.55
CA LYS A 62 13.76 -21.10 4.58
C LYS A 62 14.95 -21.48 3.69
N HIS A 63 15.13 -20.84 2.54
CA HIS A 63 16.30 -21.04 1.69
C HIS A 63 17.60 -20.56 2.35
N GLU A 64 17.55 -19.43 3.05
CA GLU A 64 18.71 -18.85 3.75
C GLU A 64 19.07 -19.58 5.06
N LYS A 65 18.13 -20.34 5.65
CA LYS A 65 18.38 -21.07 6.90
C LYS A 65 19.54 -22.06 6.77
N THR A 66 19.59 -22.82 5.68
CA THR A 66 20.65 -23.82 5.46
C THR A 66 22.01 -23.16 5.23
N THR A 67 22.06 -22.05 4.48
CA THR A 67 23.28 -21.27 4.28
C THR A 67 23.81 -20.74 5.61
N LEU A 68 22.93 -20.17 6.44
CA LEU A 68 23.28 -19.67 7.75
C LEU A 68 23.80 -20.77 8.69
N GLU A 69 23.15 -21.95 8.71
CA GLU A 69 23.62 -23.10 9.49
C GLU A 69 25.01 -23.58 9.05
N ASN A 70 25.27 -23.61 7.75
CA ASN A 70 26.59 -24.00 7.22
C ASN A 70 27.67 -22.99 7.58
N VAL A 71 27.39 -21.69 7.50
CA VAL A 71 28.32 -20.63 7.93
C VAL A 71 28.59 -20.71 9.42
N ILE A 72 27.58 -20.96 10.25
CA ILE A 72 27.75 -21.13 11.70
C ILE A 72 28.62 -22.37 11.99
N LYS A 73 28.39 -23.49 11.29
CA LYS A 73 29.23 -24.69 11.43
C LYS A 73 30.67 -24.43 11.01
N ALA A 74 30.90 -23.79 9.86
CA ALA A 74 32.23 -23.42 9.39
C ALA A 74 32.93 -22.48 10.38
N ARG A 75 32.21 -21.47 10.90
CA ARG A 75 32.71 -20.55 11.92
C ARG A 75 33.10 -21.28 13.21
N ASN A 76 32.26 -22.16 13.71
CA ASN A 76 32.55 -22.92 14.93
C ASN A 76 33.75 -23.85 14.71
N ALA A 77 33.82 -24.53 13.57
CA ALA A 77 34.97 -25.34 13.19
C ALA A 77 36.26 -24.52 13.15
N ALA A 78 36.24 -23.33 12.54
CA ALA A 78 37.39 -22.42 12.52
C ALA A 78 37.79 -21.89 13.91
N MET A 79 36.83 -21.71 14.83
CA MET A 79 37.09 -21.30 16.21
C MET A 79 37.68 -22.43 17.08
N GLU A 80 37.43 -23.70 16.75
CA GLU A 80 37.95 -24.86 17.47
C GLU A 80 39.41 -25.20 17.10
N VAL A 81 39.95 -24.64 16.00
CA VAL A 81 41.35 -24.88 15.60
C VAL A 81 42.34 -24.14 16.53
N PRO A 82 43.27 -24.83 17.20
CA PRO A 82 44.27 -24.21 18.07
C PRO A 82 45.17 -23.21 17.33
N LYS A 83 45.50 -22.08 17.98
CA LYS A 83 46.41 -21.06 17.46
C LYS A 83 47.84 -21.63 17.30
N GLY A 84 48.14 -22.17 16.13
CA GLY A 84 49.45 -22.75 15.80
C GLY A 84 49.44 -23.78 14.66
N ASP A 85 48.27 -24.33 14.30
CA ASP A 85 48.13 -25.29 13.20
C ASP A 85 47.59 -24.61 11.92
N ILE A 86 48.53 -24.22 11.05
CA ILE A 86 48.26 -23.53 9.78
C ILE A 86 47.50 -24.45 8.80
N ASN A 87 47.74 -25.77 8.86
CA ASN A 87 47.05 -26.75 8.01
C ASN A 87 45.63 -27.05 8.48
N GLY A 88 45.38 -26.97 9.80
CA GLY A 88 44.05 -27.04 10.38
C GLY A 88 43.18 -25.82 10.06
N GLN A 89 43.78 -24.63 10.03
CA GLN A 89 43.08 -23.38 9.67
C GLN A 89 42.66 -23.34 8.19
N ILE A 90 43.51 -23.78 7.26
CA ILE A 90 43.22 -23.81 5.81
C ILE A 90 42.12 -24.84 5.45
N LYS A 91 41.92 -25.88 6.27
CA LYS A 91 40.82 -26.85 6.09
C LYS A 91 39.49 -26.41 6.72
N ALA A 92 39.53 -25.42 7.61
CA ALA A 92 38.37 -24.93 8.34
C ALA A 92 37.80 -23.62 7.76
N GLU A 93 38.61 -22.85 7.02
CA GLU A 93 38.14 -21.86 6.03
C GLU A 93 37.45 -22.54 4.83
#